data_AF-G2Z2A9-F1
#
_entry.id   AF-G2Z2A9-F1
#
_cell.length_a   1.000
_cell.length_b   1.000
_cell.length_c   1.000
_cell.angle_alpha   90.00
_cell.angle_beta   90.00
_cell.angle_gamma   90.00
#
_symmetry.space_group_name_H-M   'P 1'
#
loop_
_entity.id
_entity.type
_entity.pdbx_description
1 polymer ?
#
loop_
_entity_poly.entity_id
_entity_poly.type
_entity_poly.pdbx_seq_one_letter_code
_entity_poly.pdbx_strand_id
1 'polypeptide(L)'
;MSNLSENRLNVILAVADVAAINASIATILSKVPANTTLTDEQRLSYNAINVANKVFSDDCLAEAQSNGAGILPGFINLVNLQNDLTVFNQLDAISSALSNAIQRIEDAKRIAGHEAYAQATNVYNSFKQAHESGIPNATTSFNKLKVRFEAQGNVGKKGNDQV
;
A
#
# COMPACT_ATOMS: atom_id res chain seq x y z
N MET A 1 -14.84 22.91 -10.72
CA MET A 1 -15.96 22.11 -10.21
C MET A 1 -15.91 20.77 -10.93
N SER A 2 -15.53 19.68 -10.25
CA SER A 2 -15.61 18.34 -10.85
C SER A 2 -17.08 18.00 -11.07
N ASN A 3 -17.40 17.59 -12.29
CA ASN A 3 -18.76 17.20 -12.65
C ASN A 3 -19.07 15.89 -11.91
N LEU A 4 -20.16 15.86 -11.13
CA LEU A 4 -20.51 14.71 -10.26
C LEU A 4 -20.76 13.41 -11.06
N SER A 5 -20.86 13.52 -12.39
CA SER A 5 -21.07 12.43 -13.35
C SER A 5 -19.84 12.09 -14.21
N GLU A 6 -18.70 12.74 -14.00
CA GLU A 6 -17.50 12.48 -14.80
C GLU A 6 -16.92 11.08 -14.49
N ASN A 7 -16.75 10.26 -15.53
CA ASN A 7 -16.06 8.98 -15.47
C ASN A 7 -14.67 9.15 -16.10
N ARG A 8 -13.66 9.34 -15.26
CA ARG A 8 -12.27 9.60 -15.70
C ARG A 8 -11.52 8.29 -15.95
N LEU A 9 -11.88 7.20 -15.28
CA LEU A 9 -11.27 5.88 -15.46
C LEU A 9 -12.26 4.95 -16.17
N ASN A 10 -12.39 5.13 -17.49
CA ASN A 10 -13.24 4.28 -18.34
C ASN A 10 -12.42 3.21 -19.08
N VAL A 11 -11.60 2.46 -18.34
CA VAL A 11 -10.73 1.42 -18.89
C VAL A 11 -10.75 0.16 -18.02
N ILE A 12 -10.55 -0.99 -18.66
CA ILE A 12 -10.29 -2.25 -18.00
C ILE A 12 -8.84 -2.61 -18.31
N LEU A 13 -8.06 -2.95 -17.28
CA LEU A 13 -6.70 -3.44 -17.49
C LEU A 13 -6.73 -4.71 -18.33
N ALA A 14 -5.92 -4.78 -19.38
CA ALA A 14 -5.85 -5.98 -20.20
C ALA A 14 -5.34 -7.16 -19.36
N VAL A 15 -5.87 -8.35 -19.62
CA VAL A 15 -5.47 -9.57 -18.89
C VAL A 15 -3.97 -9.82 -19.02
N ALA A 16 -3.39 -9.53 -20.19
CA ALA A 16 -1.95 -9.63 -20.43
C ALA A 16 -1.14 -8.67 -19.54
N ASP A 17 -1.60 -7.44 -19.35
CA ASP A 17 -0.92 -6.45 -18.51
C ASP A 17 -0.96 -6.85 -17.03
N VAL A 18 -2.12 -7.33 -16.55
CA VAL A 18 -2.25 -7.84 -15.18
C VAL A 18 -1.33 -9.03 -14.95
N ALA A 19 -1.23 -9.94 -15.92
CA ALA A 19 -0.31 -11.08 -15.85
C ALA A 19 1.17 -10.62 -15.82
N ALA A 20 1.53 -9.65 -16.66
CA ALA A 20 2.89 -9.09 -16.70
C ALA A 20 3.28 -8.39 -15.39
N ILE A 21 2.34 -7.65 -14.78
CA ILE A 21 2.53 -7.01 -13.47
C ILE A 21 2.75 -8.08 -12.40
N ASN A 22 1.91 -9.12 -12.34
CA ASN A 22 2.05 -10.20 -11.36
C ASN A 22 3.36 -10.97 -11.52
N ALA A 23 3.79 -11.24 -12.76
CA ALA A 23 5.09 -11.86 -13.04
C ALA A 23 6.26 -10.96 -12.60
N SER A 24 6.13 -9.64 -12.77
CA SER A 24 7.14 -8.68 -12.31
C SER A 24 7.23 -8.63 -10.78
N ILE A 25 6.09 -8.68 -10.08
CA ILE A 25 6.04 -8.78 -8.61
C ILE A 25 6.74 -10.06 -8.14
N ALA A 26 6.43 -11.21 -8.75
CA ALA A 26 7.09 -12.47 -8.42
C ALA A 26 8.60 -12.40 -8.69
N THR A 27 9.01 -11.73 -9.77
CA THR A 27 10.43 -11.52 -10.10
C THR A 27 11.12 -10.68 -9.04
N ILE A 28 10.53 -9.56 -8.61
CA ILE A 28 11.07 -8.70 -7.53
C ILE A 28 11.25 -9.53 -6.25
N LEU A 29 10.21 -10.26 -5.84
CA LEU A 29 10.26 -11.08 -4.63
C LEU A 29 11.36 -12.16 -4.70
N SER A 30 11.62 -12.73 -5.89
CA SER A 30 12.69 -13.72 -6.07
C SER A 30 14.12 -13.14 -5.98
N LYS A 31 14.28 -11.81 -6.08
CA LYS A 31 15.58 -11.12 -5.99
C LYS A 31 15.86 -10.54 -4.61
N VAL A 32 14.84 -10.41 -3.76
CA VAL A 32 15.05 -10.09 -2.35
C VAL A 32 15.71 -11.30 -1.67
N PRO A 33 16.70 -11.09 -0.78
CA PRO A 33 17.37 -12.20 -0.10
C PRO A 33 16.36 -13.11 0.61
N ALA A 34 16.49 -14.43 0.41
CA ALA A 34 15.62 -15.41 1.04
C ALA A 34 15.75 -15.36 2.57
N ASN A 35 14.71 -15.84 3.29
CA ASN A 35 14.69 -15.92 4.76
C ASN A 35 14.80 -14.57 5.49
N THR A 36 14.37 -13.48 4.85
CA THR A 36 14.34 -12.13 5.44
C THR A 36 12.98 -11.76 6.05
N THR A 37 12.05 -12.72 6.14
CA THR A 37 10.73 -12.49 6.74
C THR A 37 10.83 -12.40 8.25
N LEU A 38 10.43 -11.26 8.81
CA LEU A 38 10.36 -11.03 10.25
C LEU A 38 8.97 -11.38 10.81
N THR A 39 8.94 -11.90 12.02
CA THR A 39 7.72 -11.94 12.85
C THR A 39 7.38 -10.55 13.39
N ASP A 40 6.16 -10.34 13.88
CA ASP A 40 5.78 -9.05 14.49
C ASP A 40 6.66 -8.70 15.70
N GLU A 41 7.03 -9.70 16.51
CA GLU A 41 7.95 -9.52 17.63
C GLU A 41 9.35 -9.12 17.17
N GLN A 42 9.87 -9.72 16.09
CA GLN A 42 11.15 -9.33 15.50
C GLN A 42 11.10 -7.91 14.92
N ARG A 43 10.00 -7.52 14.27
CA ARG A 43 9.82 -6.15 13.75
C ARG A 43 9.85 -5.10 14.87
N LEU A 44 9.30 -5.43 16.04
CA LEU A 44 9.27 -4.54 17.19
C LEU A 44 10.59 -4.50 17.96
N SER A 45 11.30 -5.63 18.03
CA SER A 45 12.53 -5.75 18.82
C SER A 45 13.80 -5.34 18.07
N TYR A 46 13.81 -5.38 16.73
CA TYR A 46 14.98 -5.02 15.95
C TYR A 46 15.16 -3.51 15.92
N ASN A 47 16.39 -3.05 16.14
CA ASN A 47 16.73 -1.64 16.01
C ASN A 47 16.63 -1.21 14.55
N ALA A 48 15.69 -0.33 14.25
CA ALA A 48 15.57 0.27 12.93
C ALA A 48 16.72 1.27 12.69
N ILE A 49 17.26 1.26 11.46
CA ILE A 49 18.15 2.32 11.02
C ILE A 49 17.30 3.53 10.60
N ASN A 50 17.59 4.68 11.22
CA ASN A 50 17.10 6.01 10.85
C ASN A 50 18.29 6.86 10.35
N VAL A 51 18.02 8.12 9.97
CA VAL A 51 19.07 9.00 9.42
C VAL A 51 20.26 9.15 10.37
N ALA A 52 20.02 9.32 11.68
CA ALA A 52 21.07 9.59 12.66
C ALA A 52 21.96 8.36 12.92
N ASN A 53 21.36 7.19 13.17
CA ASN A 53 22.15 5.98 13.44
C ASN A 53 22.77 5.37 12.16
N LYS A 54 22.23 5.70 10.97
CA LYS A 54 22.88 5.41 9.69
C LYS A 54 24.21 6.13 9.56
N VAL A 55 24.22 7.46 9.78
CA VAL A 55 25.44 8.27 9.73
C VAL A 55 26.47 7.73 10.73
N PHE A 56 26.04 7.43 11.96
CA PHE A 56 26.91 6.80 12.96
C PHE A 56 27.51 5.46 12.48
N SER A 57 26.72 4.61 11.83
CA SER A 57 27.18 3.31 11.34
C SER A 57 28.18 3.46 10.18
N ASP A 58 27.91 4.38 9.26
CA ASP A 58 28.79 4.72 8.13
C ASP A 58 30.13 5.30 8.65
N ASP A 59 30.09 6.23 9.62
CA ASP A 59 31.28 6.81 10.25
C ASP A 59 32.09 5.76 11.01
N CYS A 60 31.42 4.87 11.76
CA CYS A 60 32.07 3.77 12.47
C CYS A 60 32.81 2.84 11.51
N LEU A 61 32.23 2.54 10.35
CA LEU A 61 32.89 1.73 9.33
C LEU A 61 34.11 2.47 8.75
N ALA A 62 33.99 3.76 8.44
CA ALA A 62 35.08 4.57 7.90
C ALA A 62 36.27 4.67 8.88
N GLU A 63 35.99 4.92 10.15
CA GLU A 63 37.00 4.98 11.21
C GLU A 63 37.62 3.60 11.47
N ALA A 64 36.82 2.54 11.48
CA ALA A 64 37.30 1.18 11.64
C ALA A 64 38.26 0.75 10.51
N GLN A 65 37.97 1.16 9.27
CA GLN A 65 38.84 0.88 8.11
C GLN A 65 40.14 1.69 8.15
N SER A 66 40.06 2.95 8.60
CA SER A 66 41.20 3.88 8.58
C SER A 66 42.14 3.68 9.77
N ASN A 67 41.58 3.46 10.97
CA ASN A 67 42.30 3.52 12.24
C ASN A 67 42.17 2.22 13.06
N GLY A 68 41.35 1.26 12.63
CA GLY A 68 41.02 0.08 13.45
C GLY A 68 42.12 -0.98 13.57
N ALA A 69 43.18 -0.90 12.76
CA ALA A 69 44.27 -1.88 12.77
C ALA A 69 44.97 -1.91 14.15
N GLY A 70 44.95 -3.07 14.82
CA GLY A 70 45.52 -3.24 16.16
C GLY A 70 44.65 -2.71 17.31
N ILE A 71 43.53 -2.04 17.01
CA ILE A 71 42.55 -1.57 18.01
C ILE A 71 41.36 -2.52 18.08
N LEU A 72 40.82 -2.91 16.91
CA LEU A 72 39.62 -3.71 16.84
C LEU A 72 39.90 -5.18 17.15
N PRO A 73 39.08 -5.83 17.99
CA PRO A 73 39.16 -7.27 18.21
C PRO A 73 38.95 -8.05 16.90
N GLY A 74 39.67 -9.17 16.74
CA GLY A 74 39.62 -9.99 15.52
C GLY A 74 38.28 -10.67 15.23
N PHE A 75 37.32 -10.64 16.16
CA PHE A 75 35.96 -11.12 15.92
C PHE A 75 35.08 -10.11 15.17
N ILE A 76 35.48 -8.84 15.08
CA ILE A 76 34.74 -7.82 14.33
C ILE A 76 35.02 -8.01 12.84
N ASN A 77 33.99 -8.32 12.07
CA ASN A 77 34.08 -8.49 10.63
C ASN A 77 33.57 -7.24 9.91
N LEU A 78 34.52 -6.39 9.47
CA LEU A 78 34.22 -5.15 8.75
C LEU A 78 33.62 -5.39 7.35
N VAL A 79 33.89 -6.55 6.74
CA VAL A 79 33.30 -6.91 5.44
C VAL A 79 31.80 -7.16 5.58
N ASN A 80 31.38 -7.83 6.65
CA ASN A 80 29.96 -8.05 6.93
C ASN A 80 29.24 -6.71 7.17
N LEU A 81 29.81 -5.83 8.01
CA LEU A 81 29.25 -4.50 8.25
C LEU A 81 29.10 -3.68 6.96
N GLN A 82 30.13 -3.67 6.10
CA GLN A 82 30.07 -3.00 4.80
C GLN A 82 28.98 -3.59 3.90
N ASN A 83 28.86 -4.91 3.85
CA ASN A 83 27.85 -5.59 3.04
C ASN A 83 26.44 -5.26 3.53
N ASP A 84 26.21 -5.28 4.84
CA ASP A 84 24.89 -5.00 5.44
C ASP A 84 24.46 -3.55 5.18
N LEU A 85 25.36 -2.58 5.36
CA LEU A 85 25.09 -1.17 5.02
C LEU A 85 24.82 -0.97 3.52
N THR A 86 25.53 -1.71 2.67
CA THR A 86 25.32 -1.67 1.21
C THR A 86 23.94 -2.20 0.84
N VAL A 87 23.57 -3.37 1.35
CA VAL A 87 22.25 -3.98 1.10
C VAL A 87 21.14 -3.11 1.67
N PHE A 88 21.32 -2.52 2.85
CA PHE A 88 20.37 -1.57 3.43
C PHE A 88 20.06 -0.42 2.47
N ASN A 89 21.10 0.26 1.95
CA ASN A 89 20.93 1.37 1.01
C ASN A 89 20.27 0.94 -0.31
N GLN A 90 20.62 -0.24 -0.83
CA GLN A 90 19.99 -0.80 -2.04
C GLN A 90 18.49 -1.06 -1.82
N LEU A 91 18.14 -1.68 -0.70
CA LEU A 91 16.75 -1.98 -0.35
C LEU A 91 15.93 -0.71 -0.09
N ASP A 92 16.52 0.33 0.51
CA ASP A 92 15.86 1.61 0.74
C ASP A 92 15.48 2.32 -0.58
N ALA A 93 16.40 2.33 -1.55
CA ALA A 93 16.13 2.87 -2.88
C ALA A 93 15.03 2.08 -3.63
N ILE A 94 15.08 0.74 -3.56
CA ILE A 94 14.05 -0.13 -4.16
C ILE A 94 12.69 0.10 -3.49
N SER A 95 12.65 0.15 -2.15
CA SER A 95 11.45 0.40 -1.36
C SER A 95 10.79 1.73 -1.73
N SER A 96 11.60 2.78 -1.90
CA SER A 96 11.13 4.10 -2.34
C SER A 96 10.48 4.05 -3.73
N ALA A 97 11.11 3.36 -4.68
CA ALA A 97 10.56 3.20 -6.04
C ALA A 97 9.25 2.40 -6.05
N LEU A 98 9.18 1.31 -5.27
CA LEU A 98 7.98 0.49 -5.15
C LEU A 98 6.84 1.23 -4.44
N SER A 99 7.16 2.06 -3.45
CA SER A 99 6.17 2.90 -2.75
C SER A 99 5.48 3.88 -3.71
N ASN A 100 6.23 4.47 -4.65
CA ASN A 100 5.63 5.29 -5.70
C ASN A 100 4.68 4.49 -6.61
N ALA A 101 5.08 3.28 -7.02
CA ALA A 101 4.24 2.41 -7.82
C ALA A 101 2.94 2.03 -7.10
N ILE A 102 3.03 1.66 -5.81
CA ILE A 102 1.89 1.36 -4.95
C ILE A 102 0.96 2.57 -4.84
N GLN A 103 1.51 3.77 -4.61
CA GLN A 103 0.71 4.99 -4.52
C GLN A 103 -0.12 5.23 -5.78
N ARG A 104 0.47 5.07 -6.97
CA ARG A 104 -0.25 5.21 -8.25
C ARG A 104 -1.35 4.18 -8.42
N ILE A 105 -1.13 2.94 -7.99
CA ILE A 105 -2.15 1.88 -8.02
C ILE A 105 -3.31 2.21 -7.07
N GLU A 106 -3.00 2.64 -5.84
CA GLU A 106 -4.03 3.03 -4.86
C GLU A 106 -4.81 4.27 -5.31
N ASP A 107 -4.17 5.25 -5.95
CA ASP A 107 -4.86 6.41 -6.53
C ASP A 107 -5.82 5.98 -7.65
N ALA A 108 -5.37 5.13 -8.58
CA ALA A 108 -6.22 4.61 -9.66
C ALA A 108 -7.40 3.81 -9.11
N LYS A 109 -7.15 2.94 -8.12
CA LYS A 109 -8.19 2.17 -7.42
C LYS A 109 -9.17 3.07 -6.69
N ARG A 110 -8.71 4.14 -6.03
CA ARG A 110 -9.56 5.12 -5.36
C ARG A 110 -10.43 5.89 -6.35
N ILE A 111 -9.89 6.30 -7.50
CA ILE A 111 -10.66 6.94 -8.58
C ILE A 111 -11.75 5.99 -9.08
N ALA A 112 -11.38 4.77 -9.47
CA ALA A 112 -12.32 3.76 -9.96
C ALA A 112 -13.42 3.45 -8.93
N GLY A 113 -13.06 3.31 -7.66
CA GLY A 113 -14.01 3.08 -6.57
C GLY A 113 -14.94 4.26 -6.31
N HIS A 114 -14.42 5.49 -6.33
CA HIS A 114 -15.20 6.71 -6.19
C HIS A 114 -16.24 6.84 -7.32
N GLU A 115 -15.81 6.63 -8.57
CA GLU A 115 -16.68 6.74 -9.74
C GLU A 115 -17.76 5.64 -9.75
N ALA A 116 -17.37 4.39 -9.46
CA ALA A 116 -18.31 3.28 -9.34
C ALA A 116 -19.35 3.55 -8.23
N TYR A 117 -18.92 4.06 -7.07
CA TYR A 117 -19.82 4.35 -5.96
C TYR A 117 -20.75 5.55 -6.24
N ALA A 118 -20.25 6.59 -6.90
CA ALA A 118 -21.06 7.72 -7.34
C ALA A 118 -22.17 7.27 -8.29
N GLN A 119 -21.84 6.44 -9.28
CA GLN A 119 -22.83 5.89 -10.21
C GLN A 119 -23.81 4.94 -9.51
N ALA A 120 -23.34 4.07 -8.62
CA ALA A 120 -24.23 3.20 -7.83
C ALA A 120 -25.22 4.01 -6.97
N THR A 121 -24.78 5.14 -6.41
CA THR A 121 -25.64 6.05 -5.64
C THR A 121 -26.70 6.70 -6.54
N ASN A 122 -26.34 7.14 -7.74
CA ASN A 122 -27.28 7.66 -8.72
C ASN A 122 -28.33 6.61 -9.10
N VAL A 123 -27.91 5.37 -9.39
CA VAL A 123 -28.81 4.25 -9.68
C VAL A 123 -29.79 3.99 -8.54
N TYR A 124 -29.32 3.97 -7.28
CA TYR A 124 -30.19 3.83 -6.11
C TYR A 124 -31.22 4.96 -6.03
N ASN A 125 -30.78 6.22 -6.18
CA ASN A 125 -31.67 7.38 -6.12
C ASN A 125 -32.72 7.37 -7.24
N SER A 126 -32.36 6.92 -8.46
CA SER A 126 -33.32 6.73 -9.55
C SER A 126 -34.37 5.67 -9.21
N PHE A 127 -33.99 4.53 -8.63
CA PHE A 127 -34.96 3.52 -8.18
C PHE A 127 -35.84 4.02 -7.04
N LYS A 128 -35.30 4.83 -6.11
CA LYS A 128 -36.08 5.47 -5.05
C LYS A 128 -37.12 6.41 -5.63
N GLN A 129 -36.74 7.32 -6.52
CA GLN A 129 -37.65 8.27 -7.17
C GLN A 129 -38.72 7.55 -8.00
N ALA A 130 -38.34 6.49 -8.74
CA ALA A 130 -39.27 5.68 -9.51
C ALA A 130 -40.29 4.94 -8.62
N HIS A 131 -39.86 4.43 -7.46
CA HIS A 131 -40.74 3.85 -6.46
C HIS A 131 -41.71 4.88 -5.87
N GLU A 132 -41.22 6.06 -5.49
CA GLU A 132 -42.04 7.17 -4.96
C GLU A 132 -43.06 7.69 -5.98
N SER A 133 -42.70 7.64 -7.28
CA SER A 133 -43.58 8.02 -8.39
C SER A 133 -44.55 6.91 -8.81
N GLY A 134 -44.56 5.76 -8.12
CA GLY A 134 -45.47 4.65 -8.41
C GLY A 134 -45.17 3.87 -9.68
N ILE A 135 -43.94 3.95 -10.23
CA ILE A 135 -43.56 3.22 -11.44
C ILE A 135 -43.55 1.71 -11.14
N PRO A 136 -44.30 0.88 -11.90
CA PRO A 136 -44.31 -0.57 -11.74
C PRO A 136 -42.89 -1.15 -11.82
N ASN A 137 -42.60 -2.19 -11.02
CA ASN A 137 -41.30 -2.89 -10.90
C ASN A 137 -40.17 -2.16 -10.15
N ALA A 138 -40.28 -0.86 -9.84
CA ALA A 138 -39.24 -0.13 -9.09
C ALA A 138 -39.17 -0.52 -7.61
N THR A 139 -40.30 -0.88 -7.00
CA THR A 139 -40.44 -1.20 -5.56
C THR A 139 -39.52 -2.34 -5.12
N THR A 140 -39.45 -3.43 -5.88
CA THR A 140 -38.61 -4.59 -5.55
C THR A 140 -37.12 -4.22 -5.56
N SER A 141 -36.68 -3.48 -6.58
CA SER A 141 -35.29 -3.01 -6.69
C SER A 141 -34.93 -2.01 -5.59
N PHE A 142 -35.82 -1.05 -5.30
CA PHE A 142 -35.63 -0.08 -4.23
C PHE A 142 -35.50 -0.76 -2.87
N ASN A 143 -36.42 -1.65 -2.50
CA ASN A 143 -36.40 -2.35 -1.21
C ASN A 143 -35.11 -3.16 -1.02
N LYS A 144 -34.63 -3.83 -2.08
CA LYS A 144 -33.37 -4.59 -2.04
C LYS A 144 -32.16 -3.69 -1.79
N LEU A 145 -32.07 -2.57 -2.50
CA LEU A 145 -30.92 -1.66 -2.41
C LEU A 145 -30.95 -0.80 -1.14
N LYS A 146 -32.14 -0.40 -0.66
CA LYS A 146 -32.33 0.39 0.56
C LYS A 146 -31.62 -0.23 1.76
N VAL A 147 -31.79 -1.54 1.98
CA VAL A 147 -31.15 -2.25 3.10
C VAL A 147 -29.63 -2.11 3.06
N ARG A 148 -29.03 -2.13 1.88
CA ARG A 148 -27.58 -1.97 1.72
C ARG A 148 -27.14 -0.53 1.88
N PHE A 149 -27.90 0.43 1.36
CA PHE A 149 -27.61 1.85 1.46
C PHE A 149 -27.68 2.35 2.92
N GLU A 150 -28.71 1.95 3.67
CA GLU A 150 -28.86 2.32 5.09
C GLU A 150 -27.76 1.70 5.98
N ALA A 151 -27.30 0.48 5.65
CA ALA A 151 -26.21 -0.17 6.37
C ALA A 151 -24.87 0.56 6.21
N GLN A 152 -24.66 1.32 5.13
CA GLN A 152 -23.40 2.05 4.88
C GLN A 152 -23.15 3.16 5.93
N GLY A 153 -24.21 3.83 6.41
CA GLY A 153 -24.10 4.92 7.40
C GLY A 153 -23.77 4.47 8.82
N ASN A 154 -23.96 3.19 9.15
CA ASN A 154 -23.72 2.65 10.49
C ASN A 154 -22.29 2.14 10.72
N VAL A 155 -21.48 2.00 9.67
CA VAL A 155 -20.10 1.48 9.79
C VAL A 155 -19.15 2.54 10.37
N GLY A 156 -19.42 3.82 10.15
CA GLY A 156 -18.62 4.93 10.68
C GLY A 156 -18.79 5.21 12.18
N LYS A 157 -19.83 4.67 12.84
CA LYS A 157 -20.08 4.87 14.28
C LYS A 157 -19.42 3.84 15.19
N LYS A 158 -19.01 2.68 14.67
CA LYS A 158 -18.36 1.63 15.48
C LYS A 158 -16.83 1.73 15.52
N GLY A 159 -16.22 2.65 14.78
CA GLY A 159 -14.77 2.85 14.75
C GLY A 159 -14.21 3.85 15.77
N ASN A 160 -15.08 4.64 16.44
CA ASN A 160 -14.66 5.67 17.39
C ASN A 160 -14.89 5.32 18.87
N ASP A 161 -15.40 4.12 19.17
CA ASP A 161 -15.64 3.64 20.55
C ASP A 161 -14.57 2.63 21.03
N GLN A 162 -13.44 2.55 20.32
CA GLN A 162 -12.24 1.82 20.80
C GLN A 162 -10.98 2.63 20.54
N VAL A 163 -10.82 3.73 21.28
CA VAL A 163 -9.52 4.27 21.72
C VAL A 163 -9.68 4.69 23.17
#